data_AF-A0A977L9Y1-F1
#
_entry.id   AF-A0A977L9Y1-F1
#
_cell.length_a   1.000
_cell.length_b   1.000
_cell.length_c   1.000
_cell.angle_alpha   90.00
_cell.angle_beta   90.00
_cell.angle_gamma   90.00
#
_symmetry.space_group_name_H-M   'P 1'
#
loop_
_entity.id
_entity.type
_entity.pdbx_description
1 polymer ?
#
loop_
_entity_poly.entity_id
_entity_poly.type
_entity_poly.pdbx_seq_one_letter_code
_entity_poly.pdbx_strand_id
1 'polypeptide(L)'
;MHKAIFRSTIFCLVCISTVAKAQEKKEKQAVTYEELYDEPYSINKLFIGFQPLYGELFATNVNAGFGIEASYYYKDKFDLKAHFRKTYSSQFFDFNRQAALENSDVQTKPQVFSYYELGGTYHVKDKDASGKTRMVLYKKSFRGNRWAANVPQHAEVPCKVRKIIGARLGGILWNSSVDLNRALKSQNLTNLDLTDDSGNSLPLNTIPDPLTGISKNFSVYGNLYSTNVYVGGSMSWFRNVAVSFDKFDEGLDDGLLTLYFDILFAPSLKVDPVTYQNIEYSTDAIKTSSFGFRAGIDGKFNRTLSWSYGGELGLRPSISGQEFYAMFKISFPVFGTGLDYKVESFGK
;
A
#
# COMPACT_ATOMS: atom_id res chain seq x y z
N MET A 1 24.34 38.81 -15.20
CA MET A 1 23.83 38.89 -13.81
C MET A 1 23.19 37.60 -13.27
N HIS A 2 22.72 36.64 -14.10
CA HIS A 2 22.05 35.43 -13.57
C HIS A 2 22.95 34.34 -12.95
N LYS A 3 24.26 34.32 -13.21
CA LYS A 3 25.17 33.29 -12.65
C LYS A 3 25.62 33.58 -11.20
N ALA A 4 25.49 34.81 -10.72
CA ALA A 4 25.90 35.20 -9.37
C ALA A 4 24.83 34.87 -8.30
N ILE A 5 23.55 34.92 -8.68
CA ILE A 5 22.42 34.67 -7.77
C ILE A 5 22.35 33.19 -7.38
N PHE A 6 22.59 32.28 -8.34
CA PHE A 6 22.51 30.83 -8.11
C PHE A 6 23.60 30.29 -7.14
N ARG A 7 24.77 30.93 -7.08
CA ARG A 7 25.84 30.55 -6.14
C ARG A 7 25.57 31.05 -4.71
N SER A 8 24.83 32.15 -4.55
CA SER A 8 24.48 32.69 -3.23
C SER A 8 23.38 31.87 -2.54
N THR A 9 22.43 31.32 -3.31
CA THR A 9 21.33 30.49 -2.78
C THR A 9 21.82 29.12 -2.28
N ILE A 10 22.80 28.52 -2.96
CA ILE A 10 23.41 27.24 -2.54
C ILE A 10 24.27 27.42 -1.27
N PHE A 11 24.94 28.56 -1.13
CA PHE A 11 25.74 28.85 0.07
C PHE A 11 24.85 29.12 1.31
N CYS A 12 23.70 29.78 1.15
CA CYS A 12 22.71 29.94 2.23
C CYS A 12 22.08 28.61 2.67
N LEU A 13 21.79 27.68 1.75
CA LEU A 13 21.23 26.36 2.10
C LEU A 13 22.22 25.44 2.85
N VAL A 14 23.52 25.59 2.58
CA VAL A 14 24.58 24.84 3.29
C VAL A 14 24.87 25.44 4.68
N CYS A 15 24.74 26.75 4.87
CA CYS A 15 24.89 27.38 6.18
C CYS A 15 23.70 27.12 7.12
N ILE A 16 22.48 26.94 6.60
CA ILE A 16 21.31 26.58 7.44
C ILE A 16 21.41 25.13 7.96
N SER A 17 22.09 24.24 7.23
CA SER A 17 22.26 22.84 7.64
C SER A 17 23.39 22.60 8.66
N THR A 18 24.31 23.56 8.86
CA THR A 18 25.35 23.48 9.90
C THR A 18 24.91 24.08 11.23
N VAL A 19 24.08 25.13 11.25
CA VAL A 19 23.57 25.74 12.49
C VAL A 19 22.52 24.84 13.19
N ALA A 20 21.84 23.96 12.45
CA ALA A 20 20.93 22.96 13.02
C ALA A 20 21.62 21.79 13.75
N LYS A 21 22.96 21.72 13.75
CA LYS A 21 23.74 20.64 14.41
C LYS A 21 24.50 21.08 15.67
N ALA A 22 24.33 22.32 16.13
CA ALA A 22 25.11 22.90 17.24
C ALA A 22 24.33 23.09 18.56
N GLN A 23 23.20 22.40 18.76
CA GLN A 23 22.68 22.19 20.11
C GLN A 23 23.30 20.92 20.67
N GLU A 24 24.40 21.08 21.40
CA GLU A 24 24.98 20.05 22.26
C GLU A 24 23.86 19.43 23.11
N LYS A 25 23.62 18.15 22.85
CA LYS A 25 22.78 17.26 23.64
C LYS A 25 23.34 17.30 25.07
N LYS A 26 22.64 17.97 26.01
CA LYS A 26 22.85 17.72 27.45
C LYS A 26 22.96 16.21 27.63
N GLU A 27 24.05 15.75 28.24
CA GLU A 27 24.28 14.34 28.53
C GLU A 27 22.97 13.73 29.04
N LYS A 28 22.42 12.81 28.25
CA LYS A 28 21.23 12.06 28.66
C LYS A 28 21.64 11.31 29.91
N GLN A 29 21.04 11.66 31.04
CA GLN A 29 21.16 10.93 32.29
C GLN A 29 21.00 9.43 31.98
N ALA A 30 22.03 8.64 32.26
CA ALA A 30 22.04 7.21 31.97
C ALA A 30 20.94 6.56 32.82
N VAL A 31 19.81 6.26 32.18
CA VAL A 31 18.72 5.52 32.83
C VAL A 31 19.17 4.07 32.88
N THR A 32 19.29 3.54 34.09
CA THR A 32 19.56 2.11 34.32
C THR A 32 18.36 1.30 33.87
N TYR A 33 18.63 0.22 33.15
CA TYR A 33 17.61 -0.66 32.62
C TYR A 33 18.04 -2.13 32.72
N GLU A 34 17.04 -3.00 32.77
CA GLU A 34 17.21 -4.45 32.74
C GLU A 34 16.57 -4.99 31.45
N GLU A 35 17.32 -5.77 30.69
CA GLU A 35 16.83 -6.44 29.48
C GLU A 35 15.93 -7.61 29.88
N LEU A 36 14.64 -7.54 29.54
CA LEU A 36 13.71 -8.65 29.78
C LEU A 36 13.88 -9.72 28.70
N TYR A 37 13.95 -9.29 27.43
CA TYR A 37 14.30 -10.14 26.30
C TYR A 37 14.83 -9.30 25.12
N ASP A 38 15.69 -9.89 24.30
CA ASP A 38 16.19 -9.35 23.03
C ASP A 38 16.37 -10.51 22.02
N GLU A 39 15.23 -10.94 21.45
CA GLU A 39 15.12 -12.13 20.61
C GLU A 39 14.41 -11.84 19.28
N PRO A 40 15.14 -11.33 18.26
CA PRO A 40 14.53 -10.92 16.99
C PRO A 40 14.05 -12.09 16.10
N TYR A 41 14.36 -13.34 16.45
CA TYR A 41 13.77 -14.54 15.80
C TYR A 41 12.46 -14.99 16.44
N SER A 42 12.16 -14.54 17.66
CA SER A 42 10.97 -14.95 18.40
C SER A 42 9.74 -14.16 17.95
N ILE A 43 9.34 -14.38 16.69
CA ILE A 43 8.17 -13.75 16.08
C ILE A 43 6.98 -14.70 16.01
N ASN A 44 5.78 -14.13 16.06
CA ASN A 44 4.56 -14.84 15.70
C ASN A 44 4.68 -15.38 14.28
N LYS A 45 4.19 -16.61 14.07
CA LYS A 45 4.29 -17.31 12.79
C LYS A 45 3.15 -16.95 11.86
N LEU A 46 1.95 -16.68 12.37
CA LEU A 46 0.79 -16.29 11.57
C LEU A 46 0.25 -14.95 12.05
N PHE A 47 0.01 -14.05 11.10
CA PHE A 47 -0.65 -12.79 11.30
C PHE A 47 -1.89 -12.72 10.41
N ILE A 48 -3.05 -12.42 10.98
CA ILE A 48 -4.28 -12.15 10.24
C ILE A 48 -4.74 -10.74 10.60
N GLY A 49 -4.83 -9.86 9.61
CA GLY A 49 -5.22 -8.48 9.77
C GLY A 49 -6.50 -8.16 9.01
N PHE A 50 -7.40 -7.42 9.66
CA PHE A 50 -8.48 -6.73 8.95
C PHE A 50 -8.02 -5.32 8.61
N GLN A 51 -8.21 -4.90 7.36
CA GLN A 51 -7.94 -3.55 6.88
C GLN A 51 -9.27 -2.78 6.85
N PRO A 52 -9.66 -2.06 7.92
CA PRO A 52 -10.88 -1.26 7.92
C PRO A 52 -10.81 -0.08 6.94
N LEU A 53 -9.60 0.34 6.56
CA LEU A 53 -9.41 1.40 5.58
C LEU A 53 -8.16 1.14 4.75
N TYR A 54 -8.35 1.10 3.44
CA TYR A 54 -7.33 1.44 2.47
C TYR A 54 -7.82 2.58 1.58
N GLY A 55 -6.89 3.37 1.08
CA GLY A 55 -7.13 4.38 0.06
C GLY A 55 -6.13 4.21 -1.07
N GLU A 56 -6.62 4.27 -2.30
CA GLU A 56 -5.84 4.09 -3.51
C GLU A 56 -6.12 5.22 -4.51
N LEU A 57 -5.05 5.93 -4.87
CA LEU A 57 -5.00 6.85 -5.98
C LEU A 57 -4.46 6.10 -7.19
N PHE A 58 -5.34 5.53 -8.01
CA PHE A 58 -4.95 4.89 -9.27
C PHE A 58 -5.43 5.74 -10.44
N ALA A 59 -4.56 5.99 -11.41
CA ALA A 59 -4.84 6.83 -12.58
C ALA A 59 -6.08 6.36 -13.36
N THR A 60 -6.36 5.05 -13.37
CA THR A 60 -7.63 4.56 -13.86
C THR A 60 -8.74 4.83 -12.87
N ASN A 61 -8.65 4.44 -11.59
CA ASN A 61 -9.76 4.62 -10.64
C ASN A 61 -9.30 4.99 -9.20
N VAL A 62 -9.68 6.18 -8.73
CA VAL A 62 -9.50 6.56 -7.32
C VAL A 62 -10.54 5.88 -6.46
N ASN A 63 -10.08 5.16 -5.43
CA ASN A 63 -10.96 4.33 -4.63
C ASN A 63 -10.49 4.18 -3.17
N ALA A 64 -11.39 3.73 -2.32
CA ALA A 64 -11.12 3.39 -0.92
C ALA A 64 -12.04 2.26 -0.46
N GLY A 65 -11.63 1.52 0.56
CA GLY A 65 -12.37 0.33 0.95
C GLY A 65 -11.83 -0.40 2.16
N PHE A 66 -12.17 -1.68 2.24
CA PHE A 66 -11.68 -2.59 3.26
C PHE A 66 -10.89 -3.75 2.64
N GLY A 67 -10.20 -4.49 3.49
CA GLY A 67 -9.43 -5.66 3.06
C GLY A 67 -9.14 -6.63 4.19
N ILE A 68 -8.51 -7.73 3.83
CA ILE A 68 -8.01 -8.75 4.74
C ILE A 68 -6.59 -9.08 4.29
N GLU A 69 -5.68 -9.16 5.24
CA GLU A 69 -4.32 -9.64 5.01
C GLU A 69 -4.00 -10.84 5.89
N ALA A 70 -3.27 -11.79 5.32
CA ALA A 70 -2.68 -12.89 6.06
C ALA A 70 -1.18 -12.94 5.73
N SER A 71 -0.35 -13.14 6.75
CA SER A 71 1.08 -13.36 6.58
C SER A 71 1.51 -14.56 7.42
N TYR A 72 2.22 -15.50 6.80
CA TYR A 72 2.74 -16.68 7.46
C TYR A 72 4.26 -16.75 7.31
N TYR A 73 4.97 -16.75 8.43
CA TYR A 73 6.43 -16.87 8.50
C TYR A 73 6.81 -18.32 8.79
N TYR A 74 7.43 -18.99 7.82
CA TYR A 74 7.94 -20.34 7.98
C TYR A 74 9.42 -20.33 8.35
N LYS A 75 9.67 -20.32 9.67
CA LYS A 75 11.01 -20.29 10.24
C LYS A 75 11.83 -19.15 9.61
N ASP A 76 13.09 -19.43 9.29
CA ASP A 76 14.01 -18.48 8.67
C ASP A 76 14.17 -18.69 7.17
N LYS A 77 13.22 -19.41 6.55
CA LYS A 77 13.35 -19.84 5.14
C LYS A 77 12.49 -19.03 4.19
N PHE A 78 11.21 -18.87 4.50
CA PHE A 78 10.30 -18.13 3.63
C PHE A 78 9.10 -17.58 4.39
N ASP A 79 8.46 -16.57 3.81
CA ASP A 79 7.14 -16.11 4.20
C ASP A 79 6.14 -16.24 3.06
N LEU A 80 4.87 -16.34 3.41
CA LEU A 80 3.73 -16.30 2.50
C LEU A 80 2.83 -15.13 2.89
N LYS A 81 2.31 -14.43 1.89
CA LYS A 81 1.38 -13.31 2.07
C LYS A 81 0.17 -13.49 1.16
N ALA A 82 -1.01 -13.29 1.72
CA ALA A 82 -2.25 -13.19 0.99
C ALA A 82 -2.94 -11.87 1.33
N HIS A 83 -3.45 -11.18 0.32
CA HIS A 83 -4.17 -9.93 0.46
C HIS A 83 -5.45 -9.97 -0.35
N PHE A 84 -6.53 -9.50 0.26
CA PHE A 84 -7.80 -9.24 -0.40
C PHE A 84 -8.21 -7.80 -0.09
N ARG A 85 -8.66 -7.06 -1.10
CA ARG A 85 -9.24 -5.72 -0.93
C ARG A 85 -10.45 -5.54 -1.81
N LYS A 86 -11.40 -4.76 -1.33
CA LYS A 86 -12.64 -4.42 -2.04
C LYS A 86 -13.10 -3.04 -1.64
N THR A 87 -13.66 -2.28 -2.59
CA THR A 87 -14.29 -0.99 -2.28
C THR A 87 -15.53 -1.16 -1.41
N TYR A 88 -15.90 -0.12 -0.66
CA TYR A 88 -17.15 -0.09 0.11
C TYR A 88 -18.38 0.03 -0.82
N SER A 89 -19.08 1.16 -0.78
CA SER A 89 -20.12 1.51 -1.73
C SER A 89 -19.51 2.10 -3.00
N SER A 90 -20.29 2.17 -4.08
CA SER A 90 -19.92 3.00 -5.23
C SER A 90 -19.83 4.48 -4.81
N GLN A 91 -20.81 4.95 -4.05
CA GLN A 91 -20.88 6.33 -3.58
C GLN A 91 -19.67 6.67 -2.70
N PHE A 92 -18.90 7.69 -3.10
CA PHE A 92 -17.69 8.21 -2.44
C PHE A 92 -16.44 7.31 -2.38
N PHE A 93 -16.57 5.99 -2.52
CA PHE A 93 -15.46 5.06 -2.30
C PHE A 93 -14.96 4.37 -3.58
N ASP A 94 -15.64 4.55 -4.71
CA ASP A 94 -15.24 4.00 -6.01
C ASP A 94 -15.65 4.98 -7.12
N PHE A 95 -14.75 5.92 -7.44
CA PHE A 95 -15.10 7.13 -8.18
C PHE A 95 -15.54 6.84 -9.61
N ASN A 96 -14.81 5.97 -10.32
CA ASN A 96 -15.21 5.62 -11.68
C ASN A 96 -16.48 4.80 -11.72
N ARG A 97 -16.69 3.90 -10.74
CA ARG A 97 -17.92 3.12 -10.68
C ARG A 97 -19.12 4.04 -10.42
N GLN A 98 -18.99 5.02 -9.54
CA GLN A 98 -20.03 6.02 -9.32
C GLN A 98 -20.26 6.85 -10.59
N ALA A 99 -19.18 7.34 -11.21
CA ALA A 99 -19.28 8.12 -12.44
C ALA A 99 -19.96 7.34 -13.58
N ALA A 100 -19.66 6.05 -13.71
CA ALA A 100 -20.32 5.16 -14.66
C ALA A 100 -21.82 4.97 -14.37
N LEU A 101 -22.19 4.79 -13.10
CA LEU A 101 -23.61 4.64 -12.71
C LEU A 101 -24.43 5.91 -12.96
N GLU A 102 -23.82 7.08 -12.82
CA GLU A 102 -24.52 8.37 -12.92
C GLU A 102 -24.47 8.99 -14.32
N ASN A 103 -23.42 8.73 -15.10
CA ASN A 103 -23.13 9.47 -16.32
C ASN A 103 -22.88 8.59 -17.56
N SER A 104 -22.96 7.27 -17.48
CA SER A 104 -22.70 6.43 -18.64
C SER A 104 -23.86 6.42 -19.64
N ASP A 105 -23.54 6.64 -20.91
CA ASP A 105 -24.50 6.53 -22.02
C ASP A 105 -24.56 5.10 -22.62
N VAL A 106 -23.79 4.16 -22.05
CA VAL A 106 -23.76 2.74 -22.45
C VAL A 106 -24.44 1.85 -21.40
N GLN A 107 -24.89 0.67 -21.81
CA GLN A 107 -25.60 -0.30 -20.97
C GLN A 107 -24.65 -1.24 -20.19
N THR A 108 -23.34 -1.08 -20.37
CA THR A 108 -22.31 -1.87 -19.68
C THR A 108 -22.43 -1.73 -18.17
N LYS A 109 -22.61 -2.84 -17.46
CA LYS A 109 -22.67 -2.82 -15.99
C LYS A 109 -21.28 -2.55 -15.40
N PRO A 110 -21.10 -1.49 -14.60
CA PRO A 110 -19.80 -1.18 -14.01
C PRO A 110 -19.42 -2.19 -12.91
N GLN A 111 -18.19 -2.68 -12.97
CA GLN A 111 -17.64 -3.64 -12.00
C GLN A 111 -17.11 -2.96 -10.73
N VAL A 112 -17.27 -3.66 -9.62
CA VAL A 112 -16.70 -3.26 -8.32
C VAL A 112 -15.20 -3.52 -8.32
N PHE A 113 -14.42 -2.55 -7.86
CA PHE A 113 -13.00 -2.80 -7.66
C PHE A 113 -12.76 -3.92 -6.63
N SER A 114 -12.11 -4.98 -7.07
CA SER A 114 -11.65 -6.07 -6.21
C SER A 114 -10.20 -6.39 -6.54
N TYR A 115 -9.43 -6.72 -5.51
CA TYR A 115 -8.01 -6.99 -5.61
C TYR A 115 -7.67 -8.22 -4.77
N TYR A 116 -6.96 -9.16 -5.37
CA TYR A 116 -6.45 -10.37 -4.75
C TYR A 116 -4.96 -10.46 -5.03
N GLU A 117 -4.18 -10.76 -4.01
CA GLU A 117 -2.76 -11.02 -4.15
C GLU A 117 -2.38 -12.23 -3.30
N LEU A 118 -1.60 -13.13 -3.90
CA LEU A 118 -0.97 -14.24 -3.22
C LEU A 118 0.49 -14.28 -3.65
N GLY A 119 1.40 -14.25 -2.68
CA GLY A 119 2.82 -14.31 -2.96
C GLY A 119 3.62 -14.84 -1.79
N GLY A 120 4.90 -15.03 -2.02
CA GLY A 120 5.85 -15.45 -1.01
C GLY A 120 7.19 -14.79 -1.17
N THR A 121 7.93 -14.73 -0.06
CA THR A 121 9.30 -14.24 -0.01
C THR A 121 10.21 -15.37 0.41
N TYR A 122 11.18 -15.74 -0.42
CA TYR A 122 12.27 -16.64 -0.03
C TYR A 122 13.39 -15.83 0.62
N HIS A 123 13.86 -16.25 1.80
CA HIS A 123 14.92 -15.57 2.54
C HIS A 123 16.28 -15.97 1.96
N VAL A 124 16.88 -15.10 1.16
CA VAL A 124 18.21 -15.32 0.56
C VAL A 124 19.31 -15.15 1.61
N LYS A 125 19.14 -14.16 2.49
CA LYS A 125 20.11 -13.87 3.54
C LYS A 125 19.36 -13.42 4.79
N ASP A 126 19.60 -14.12 5.88
CA ASP A 126 19.06 -13.83 7.18
C ASP A 126 20.22 -13.69 8.17
N LYS A 127 20.32 -12.53 8.83
CA LYS A 127 21.44 -12.23 9.72
C LYS A 127 21.02 -11.38 10.89
N ASP A 128 21.67 -11.63 12.01
CA ASP A 128 21.66 -10.74 13.15
C ASP A 128 22.64 -9.59 12.96
N ALA A 129 22.20 -8.42 13.37
CA ALA A 129 23.03 -7.24 13.49
C ALA A 129 22.75 -6.56 14.83
N SER A 130 23.79 -6.01 15.46
CA SER A 130 23.61 -5.10 16.58
C SER A 130 23.02 -3.78 16.09
N GLY A 131 22.06 -3.26 16.84
CA GLY A 131 21.39 -1.99 16.61
C GLY A 131 21.17 -1.24 17.91
N LYS A 132 20.46 -0.11 17.80
CA LYS A 132 19.97 0.65 18.94
C LYS A 132 18.51 1.00 18.68
N THR A 133 17.68 0.87 19.69
CA THR A 133 16.31 1.37 19.67
C THR A 133 16.15 2.55 20.62
N ARG A 134 15.29 3.50 20.25
CA ARG A 134 14.96 4.67 21.07
C ARG A 134 13.64 4.41 21.75
N MET A 135 13.69 4.11 23.04
CA MET A 135 12.50 3.85 23.84
C MET A 135 12.02 5.15 24.46
N VAL A 136 10.70 5.37 24.45
CA VAL A 136 10.05 6.47 25.15
C VAL A 136 9.92 6.08 26.62
N LEU A 137 10.41 6.93 27.51
CA LEU A 137 10.36 6.70 28.94
C LEU A 137 9.10 7.33 29.53
N TYR A 138 8.21 6.50 30.05
CA TYR A 138 6.98 6.94 30.72
C TYR A 138 7.14 6.81 32.23
N LYS A 139 7.07 7.91 32.98
CA LYS A 139 7.11 7.86 34.45
C LYS A 139 5.76 7.37 34.97
N LYS A 140 5.78 6.31 35.78
CA LYS A 140 4.59 5.74 36.46
C LYS A 140 3.81 6.76 37.30
N SER A 141 4.47 7.82 37.75
CA SER A 141 3.87 8.89 38.57
C SER A 141 3.10 9.96 37.78
N PHE A 142 3.22 10.02 36.45
CA PHE A 142 2.51 11.01 35.64
C PHE A 142 1.14 10.48 35.20
N ARG A 143 0.07 11.18 35.59
CA ARG A 143 -1.32 10.92 35.18
C ARG A 143 -2.01 12.22 34.72
N GLY A 144 -2.95 12.11 33.79
CA GLY A 144 -3.83 13.21 33.36
C GLY A 144 -3.10 14.39 32.70
N ASN A 145 -3.45 15.63 33.05
CA ASN A 145 -2.92 16.84 32.39
C ASN A 145 -1.38 17.01 32.52
N ARG A 146 -0.76 16.41 33.54
CA ARG A 146 0.71 16.40 33.69
C ARG A 146 1.41 15.53 32.63
N TRP A 147 0.70 14.58 32.03
CA TRP A 147 1.21 13.78 30.92
C TRP A 147 1.21 14.59 29.62
N ALA A 148 0.11 15.28 29.31
CA ALA A 148 -0.03 16.05 28.07
C ALA A 148 0.91 17.26 27.97
N ALA A 149 1.40 17.76 29.12
CA ALA A 149 2.25 18.96 29.20
C ALA A 149 3.76 18.68 29.27
N ASN A 150 4.20 17.41 29.33
CA ASN A 150 5.60 17.06 29.49
C ASN A 150 6.21 16.47 28.21
N VAL A 151 7.44 16.87 27.89
CA VAL A 151 8.18 16.31 26.75
C VAL A 151 8.63 14.88 27.10
N PRO A 152 8.31 13.87 26.27
CA PRO A 152 8.73 12.50 26.51
C PRO A 152 10.25 12.39 26.57
N GLN A 153 10.76 11.77 27.63
CA GLN A 153 12.18 11.43 27.73
C GLN A 153 12.47 10.17 26.91
N HIS A 154 13.73 9.98 26.49
CA HIS A 154 14.09 8.83 25.68
C HIS A 154 15.42 8.22 26.09
N ALA A 155 15.41 6.90 26.29
CA ALA A 155 16.62 6.10 26.40
C ALA A 155 16.99 5.51 25.04
N GLU A 156 18.29 5.38 24.77
CA GLU A 156 18.81 4.61 23.65
C GLU A 156 19.30 3.27 24.20
N VAL A 157 18.63 2.18 23.83
CA VAL A 157 18.94 0.83 24.31
C VAL A 157 19.56 0.04 23.15
N PRO A 158 20.77 -0.54 23.31
CA PRO A 158 21.30 -1.50 22.36
C PRO A 158 20.36 -2.70 22.25
N CYS A 159 20.12 -3.18 21.03
CA CYS A 159 19.27 -4.34 20.79
C CYS A 159 19.76 -5.11 19.55
N LYS A 160 19.40 -6.37 19.42
CA LYS A 160 19.59 -7.14 18.20
C LYS A 160 18.52 -6.76 17.18
N VAL A 161 18.89 -6.84 15.92
CA VAL A 161 18.00 -6.63 14.78
C VAL A 161 18.25 -7.76 13.81
N ARG A 162 17.21 -8.53 13.51
CA ARG A 162 17.25 -9.52 12.44
C ARG A 162 17.00 -8.80 11.12
N LYS A 163 17.91 -8.98 10.17
CA LYS A 163 17.85 -8.38 8.83
C LYS A 163 17.70 -9.48 7.80
N ILE A 164 16.60 -9.44 7.07
CA ILE A 164 16.27 -10.43 6.03
C ILE A 164 16.37 -9.73 4.68
N ILE A 165 17.12 -10.32 3.75
CA ILE A 165 17.06 -9.97 2.33
C ILE A 165 16.34 -11.11 1.63
N GLY A 166 15.24 -10.77 0.96
CA GLY A 166 14.32 -11.73 0.37
C GLY A 166 14.19 -11.57 -1.14
N ALA A 167 13.90 -12.67 -1.83
CA ALA A 167 13.42 -12.70 -3.20
C ALA A 167 11.92 -12.97 -3.18
N ARG A 168 11.14 -12.19 -3.93
CA ARG A 168 9.68 -12.19 -3.90
C ARG A 168 9.10 -12.71 -5.21
N LEU A 169 8.04 -13.49 -5.11
CA LEU A 169 7.27 -13.99 -6.25
C LEU A 169 5.79 -14.08 -5.85
N GLY A 170 4.90 -13.68 -6.75
CA GLY A 170 3.47 -13.82 -6.50
C GLY A 170 2.60 -13.50 -7.72
N GLY A 171 1.31 -13.68 -7.52
CA GLY A 171 0.26 -13.35 -8.48
C GLY A 171 -0.71 -12.31 -7.91
N ILE A 172 -1.22 -11.44 -8.79
CA ILE A 172 -2.19 -10.40 -8.47
C ILE A 172 -3.34 -10.49 -9.47
N LEU A 173 -4.57 -10.59 -8.98
CA LEU A 173 -5.78 -10.51 -9.79
C LEU A 173 -6.57 -9.29 -9.35
N TRP A 174 -6.93 -8.43 -10.29
CA TRP A 174 -7.79 -7.29 -9.98
C TRP A 174 -8.68 -6.92 -11.15
N ASN A 175 -9.80 -6.29 -10.81
CA ASN A 175 -10.76 -5.77 -11.76
C ASN A 175 -11.26 -4.39 -11.30
N SER A 176 -11.66 -3.53 -12.23
CA SER A 176 -12.17 -2.19 -11.91
C SER A 176 -13.04 -1.62 -13.02
N SER A 177 -13.90 -0.65 -12.67
CA SER A 177 -14.56 0.23 -13.64
C SER A 177 -13.58 1.29 -14.15
N VAL A 178 -13.60 1.58 -15.44
CA VAL A 178 -12.72 2.54 -16.11
C VAL A 178 -13.49 3.55 -16.94
N ASP A 179 -13.03 4.79 -16.92
CA ASP A 179 -13.46 5.88 -17.79
C ASP A 179 -12.78 5.73 -19.15
N LEU A 180 -13.50 5.23 -20.15
CA LEU A 180 -12.95 4.99 -21.48
C LEU A 180 -12.75 6.29 -22.25
N ASN A 181 -13.56 7.33 -22.00
CA ASN A 181 -13.36 8.63 -22.64
C ASN A 181 -11.98 9.21 -22.28
N ARG A 182 -11.59 9.11 -21.01
CA ARG A 182 -10.26 9.53 -20.56
C ARG A 182 -9.16 8.66 -21.14
N ALA A 183 -9.38 7.34 -21.23
CA ALA A 183 -8.46 6.40 -21.86
C ALA A 183 -8.20 6.75 -23.33
N LEU A 184 -9.28 6.88 -24.12
CA LEU A 184 -9.22 7.23 -25.54
C LEU A 184 -8.50 8.56 -25.74
N LYS A 185 -8.88 9.60 -24.99
CA LYS A 185 -8.24 10.93 -25.07
C LYS A 185 -6.75 10.88 -24.79
N SER A 186 -6.32 10.10 -23.80
CA SER A 186 -4.88 9.94 -23.46
C SER A 186 -4.05 9.29 -24.57
N GLN A 187 -4.72 8.61 -25.51
CA GLN A 187 -4.11 7.91 -26.64
C GLN A 187 -4.41 8.59 -27.99
N ASN A 188 -4.99 9.78 -27.98
CA ASN A 188 -5.47 10.51 -29.17
C ASN A 188 -6.52 9.74 -29.99
N LEU A 189 -7.33 8.93 -29.31
CA LEU A 189 -8.48 8.22 -29.87
C LEU A 189 -9.78 8.92 -29.45
N THR A 190 -10.87 8.53 -30.11
CA THR A 190 -12.23 9.01 -29.87
C THR A 190 -13.19 7.84 -29.80
N ASN A 191 -14.46 8.11 -29.48
CA ASN A 191 -15.50 7.06 -29.52
C ASN A 191 -15.67 6.45 -30.91
N LEU A 192 -15.21 7.13 -31.97
CA LEU A 192 -15.27 6.59 -33.33
C LEU A 192 -14.39 5.34 -33.51
N ASP A 193 -13.33 5.24 -32.73
CA ASP A 193 -12.37 4.12 -32.79
C ASP A 193 -12.90 2.86 -32.08
N LEU A 194 -14.01 2.99 -31.33
CA LEU A 194 -14.74 1.87 -30.76
C LEU A 194 -15.77 1.39 -31.78
N THR A 195 -15.55 0.22 -32.37
CA THR A 195 -16.33 -0.30 -33.51
C THR A 195 -17.00 -1.64 -33.17
N ASP A 196 -18.19 -1.85 -33.74
CA ASP A 196 -18.85 -3.16 -33.72
C ASP A 196 -18.28 -4.10 -34.81
N ASP A 197 -18.76 -5.34 -34.84
CA ASP A 197 -18.35 -6.35 -35.84
C ASP A 197 -18.66 -5.95 -37.29
N SER A 198 -19.57 -4.99 -37.49
CA SER A 198 -19.95 -4.45 -38.80
C SER A 198 -19.15 -3.20 -39.18
N GLY A 199 -18.26 -2.73 -38.31
CA GLY A 199 -17.46 -1.51 -38.50
C GLY A 199 -18.21 -0.21 -38.17
N ASN A 200 -19.38 -0.27 -37.55
CA ASN A 200 -20.08 0.92 -37.08
C ASN A 200 -19.47 1.42 -35.78
N SER A 201 -19.32 2.73 -35.66
CA SER A 201 -18.71 3.37 -34.50
C SER A 201 -19.71 3.84 -33.45
N LEU A 202 -19.26 4.01 -32.21
CA LEU A 202 -20.03 4.73 -31.19
C LEU A 202 -20.19 6.23 -31.54
N PRO A 203 -21.33 6.85 -31.17
CA PRO A 203 -21.52 8.27 -31.40
C PRO A 203 -20.54 9.12 -30.58
N LEU A 204 -20.14 10.26 -31.16
CA LEU A 204 -19.29 11.25 -30.47
C LEU A 204 -20.07 12.06 -29.44
N ASN A 205 -21.33 12.38 -29.77
CA ASN A 205 -22.19 13.22 -28.94
C ASN A 205 -23.54 12.56 -28.73
N THR A 206 -24.18 12.87 -27.60
CA THR A 206 -25.54 12.46 -27.29
C THR A 206 -26.54 13.18 -28.20
N ILE A 207 -27.73 12.58 -28.35
CA ILE A 207 -28.84 13.23 -29.04
C ILE A 207 -29.15 14.56 -28.31
N PRO A 208 -29.30 15.69 -29.03
CA PRO A 208 -29.58 16.98 -28.41
C PRO A 208 -30.81 16.91 -27.50
N ASP A 209 -30.69 17.48 -26.30
CA ASP A 209 -31.81 17.54 -25.35
C ASP A 209 -32.97 18.35 -25.99
N PRO A 210 -34.20 17.80 -26.07
CA PRO A 210 -35.36 18.48 -26.67
C PRO A 210 -35.70 19.83 -26.04
N LEU A 211 -35.32 20.06 -24.78
CA LEU A 211 -35.64 21.30 -24.05
C LEU A 211 -34.57 22.37 -24.17
N THR A 212 -33.30 21.97 -24.27
CA THR A 212 -32.16 22.91 -24.26
C THR A 212 -31.43 23.02 -25.60
N GLY A 213 -31.63 22.06 -26.51
CA GLY A 213 -30.96 21.99 -27.81
C GLY A 213 -29.46 21.72 -27.74
N ILE A 214 -28.92 21.48 -26.53
CA ILE A 214 -27.49 21.27 -26.32
C ILE A 214 -27.19 19.77 -26.41
N SER A 215 -26.21 19.42 -27.24
CA SER A 215 -25.64 18.08 -27.32
C SER A 215 -24.44 17.97 -26.38
N LYS A 216 -24.33 16.88 -25.62
CA LYS A 216 -23.21 16.61 -24.71
C LYS A 216 -22.28 15.57 -25.33
N ASN A 217 -21.03 15.53 -24.89
CA ASN A 217 -20.11 14.46 -25.28
C ASN A 217 -20.65 13.11 -24.79
N PHE A 218 -20.60 12.10 -25.66
CA PHE A 218 -21.06 10.75 -25.35
C PHE A 218 -20.07 10.09 -24.36
N SER A 219 -20.57 9.66 -23.21
CA SER A 219 -19.80 9.23 -22.04
C SER A 219 -19.76 7.71 -21.93
N VAL A 220 -18.60 7.14 -22.22
CA VAL A 220 -18.38 5.69 -22.25
C VAL A 220 -17.56 5.26 -21.03
N TYR A 221 -18.11 4.29 -20.30
CA TYR A 221 -17.44 3.61 -19.21
C TYR A 221 -17.36 2.11 -19.52
N GLY A 222 -16.25 1.49 -19.13
CA GLY A 222 -15.98 0.09 -19.36
C GLY A 222 -15.43 -0.57 -18.10
N ASN A 223 -15.04 -1.84 -18.26
CA ASN A 223 -14.40 -2.60 -17.20
C ASN A 223 -13.01 -3.04 -17.65
N LEU A 224 -12.09 -3.12 -16.69
CA LEU A 224 -10.73 -3.55 -16.89
C LEU A 224 -10.44 -4.73 -15.96
N TYR A 225 -9.90 -5.80 -16.52
CA TYR A 225 -9.47 -6.99 -15.82
C TYR A 225 -7.99 -7.25 -16.05
N SER A 226 -7.26 -7.58 -14.98
CA SER A 226 -5.82 -7.82 -15.05
C SER A 226 -5.41 -8.97 -14.13
N THR A 227 -4.68 -9.92 -14.71
CA THR A 227 -3.92 -10.96 -14.01
C THR A 227 -2.45 -10.67 -14.18
N ASN A 228 -1.75 -10.47 -13.06
CA ASN A 228 -0.35 -10.09 -13.02
C ASN A 228 0.44 -11.16 -12.28
N VAL A 229 1.68 -11.33 -12.68
CA VAL A 229 2.72 -11.98 -11.91
C VAL A 229 3.77 -10.94 -11.54
N TYR A 230 4.42 -11.13 -10.41
CA TYR A 230 5.49 -10.24 -10.00
C TYR A 230 6.72 -10.99 -9.51
N VAL A 231 7.88 -10.39 -9.77
CA VAL A 231 9.17 -10.84 -9.22
C VAL A 231 9.89 -9.65 -8.63
N GLY A 232 10.47 -9.81 -7.45
CA GLY A 232 11.00 -8.68 -6.71
C GLY A 232 12.01 -9.03 -5.64
N GLY A 233 12.46 -8.01 -4.94
CA GLY A 233 13.33 -8.13 -3.78
C GLY A 233 12.73 -7.42 -2.58
N SER A 234 13.06 -7.89 -1.38
CA SER A 234 12.71 -7.22 -0.13
C SER A 234 13.89 -7.12 0.83
N MET A 235 13.77 -6.15 1.73
CA MET A 235 14.57 -6.04 2.92
C MET A 235 13.67 -5.86 4.14
N SER A 236 13.82 -6.74 5.12
CA SER A 236 13.05 -6.70 6.36
C SER A 236 13.95 -6.50 7.57
N TRP A 237 13.46 -5.75 8.55
CA TRP A 237 14.09 -5.51 9.83
C TRP A 237 13.11 -5.88 10.93
N PHE A 238 13.46 -6.91 11.70
CA PHE A 238 12.67 -7.36 12.83
C PHE A 238 13.39 -7.01 14.12
N ARG A 239 12.66 -6.36 15.01
CA ARG A 239 13.04 -6.06 16.38
C ARG A 239 12.03 -6.70 17.29
N ASN A 240 12.51 -7.26 18.38
CA ASN A 240 11.68 -7.83 19.41
C ASN A 240 12.46 -7.74 20.72
N VAL A 241 12.36 -6.58 21.35
CA VAL A 241 13.07 -6.26 22.59
C VAL A 241 12.12 -5.65 23.61
N ALA A 242 12.25 -6.11 24.86
CA ALA A 242 11.58 -5.53 26.01
C ALA A 242 12.58 -5.22 27.11
N VAL A 243 12.39 -4.06 27.72
CA VAL A 243 13.33 -3.50 28.68
C VAL A 243 12.56 -2.91 29.85
N SER A 244 12.96 -3.24 31.08
CA SER A 244 12.43 -2.63 32.29
C SER A 244 13.33 -1.47 32.70
N PHE A 245 12.74 -0.31 32.97
CA PHE A 245 13.45 0.90 33.37
C PHE A 245 13.16 1.23 34.84
N ASP A 246 14.18 1.63 35.61
CA ASP A 246 13.96 2.04 37.00
C ASP A 246 13.04 3.27 37.09
N LYS A 247 11.89 3.14 37.77
CA LYS A 247 10.84 4.18 37.94
C LYS A 247 10.05 4.57 36.69
N PHE A 248 10.26 3.89 35.57
CA PHE A 248 9.48 4.08 34.35
C PHE A 248 8.70 2.81 33.99
N ASP A 249 7.78 2.93 33.04
CA ASP A 249 7.11 1.78 32.43
C ASP A 249 8.08 1.01 31.54
N GLU A 250 7.77 -0.26 31.30
CA GLU A 250 8.53 -1.13 30.41
C GLU A 250 8.51 -0.57 28.99
N GLY A 251 9.69 -0.54 28.37
CA GLY A 251 9.85 -0.19 26.96
C GLY A 251 9.77 -1.42 26.09
N LEU A 252 8.88 -1.40 25.09
CA LEU A 252 8.67 -2.47 24.13
C LEU A 252 8.99 -1.94 22.73
N ASP A 253 9.87 -2.61 21.99
CA ASP A 253 10.07 -2.42 20.54
C ASP A 253 10.02 -3.77 19.83
N ASP A 254 8.87 -4.03 19.22
CA ASP A 254 8.50 -5.28 18.58
C ASP A 254 8.15 -5.06 17.10
N GLY A 255 8.78 -4.06 16.49
CA GLY A 255 8.52 -3.66 15.10
C GLY A 255 9.05 -4.65 14.08
N LEU A 256 8.17 -5.04 13.15
CA LEU A 256 8.49 -5.79 11.94
C LEU A 256 8.29 -4.87 10.74
N LEU A 257 9.40 -4.40 10.16
CA LEU A 257 9.40 -3.52 8.98
C LEU A 257 9.85 -4.30 7.74
N THR A 258 9.17 -4.13 6.62
CA THR A 258 9.58 -4.67 5.32
C THR A 258 9.50 -3.57 4.26
N LEU A 259 10.58 -3.41 3.51
CA LEU A 259 10.61 -2.64 2.26
C LEU A 259 10.71 -3.62 1.09
N TYR A 260 10.04 -3.34 -0.02
CA TYR A 260 10.09 -4.20 -1.19
C TYR A 260 10.00 -3.43 -2.50
N PHE A 261 10.53 -4.05 -3.55
CA PHE A 261 10.44 -3.59 -4.92
C PHE A 261 10.14 -4.80 -5.81
N ASP A 262 9.02 -4.73 -6.54
CA ASP A 262 8.52 -5.78 -7.41
C ASP A 262 8.42 -5.25 -8.85
N ILE A 263 8.85 -6.05 -9.83
CA ILE A 263 8.55 -5.86 -11.25
C ILE A 263 7.26 -6.63 -11.55
N LEU A 264 6.31 -5.98 -12.20
CA LEU A 264 5.00 -6.53 -12.52
C LEU A 264 4.92 -6.85 -14.01
N PHE A 265 4.34 -8.00 -14.34
CA PHE A 265 4.00 -8.38 -15.70
C PHE A 265 2.58 -8.93 -15.75
N ALA A 266 1.75 -8.40 -16.64
CA ALA A 266 0.37 -8.83 -16.85
C ALA A 266 0.26 -9.73 -18.09
N PRO A 267 0.32 -11.07 -17.95
CA PRO A 267 0.08 -11.98 -19.07
C PRO A 267 -1.35 -11.89 -19.62
N SER A 268 -2.31 -11.45 -18.80
CA SER A 268 -3.70 -11.21 -19.23
C SER A 268 -4.16 -9.86 -18.73
N LEU A 269 -4.35 -8.93 -19.65
CA LEU A 269 -4.88 -7.59 -19.41
C LEU A 269 -5.93 -7.33 -20.48
N LYS A 270 -7.18 -7.11 -20.06
CA LYS A 270 -8.32 -6.99 -20.97
C LYS A 270 -9.19 -5.82 -20.55
N VAL A 271 -9.55 -4.98 -21.52
CA VAL A 271 -10.65 -4.03 -21.41
C VAL A 271 -11.87 -4.76 -21.99
N ASP A 272 -12.96 -4.84 -21.23
CA ASP A 272 -14.17 -5.49 -21.71
C ASP A 272 -14.80 -4.65 -22.85
N PRO A 273 -15.49 -5.28 -23.82
CA PRO A 273 -16.29 -4.55 -24.80
C PRO A 273 -17.41 -3.76 -24.11
N VAL A 274 -17.93 -2.74 -24.78
CA VAL A 274 -19.02 -1.92 -24.26
C VAL A 274 -20.31 -2.17 -25.02
N THR A 275 -21.44 -2.24 -24.31
CA THR A 275 -22.74 -2.52 -24.91
C THR A 275 -23.53 -1.22 -25.08
N TYR A 276 -23.92 -0.89 -26.30
CA TYR A 276 -24.80 0.25 -26.60
C TYR A 276 -25.94 -0.22 -27.52
N GLN A 277 -27.19 0.06 -27.15
CA GLN A 277 -28.38 -0.39 -27.88
C GLN A 277 -28.40 -1.91 -28.16
N ASN A 278 -27.96 -2.73 -27.19
CA ASN A 278 -27.79 -4.18 -27.31
C ASN A 278 -26.77 -4.64 -28.38
N ILE A 279 -25.90 -3.75 -28.86
CA ILE A 279 -24.78 -4.07 -29.76
C ILE A 279 -23.48 -3.92 -28.97
N GLU A 280 -22.56 -4.86 -29.13
CA GLU A 280 -21.24 -4.81 -28.52
C GLU A 280 -20.25 -4.05 -29.42
N TYR A 281 -19.50 -3.14 -28.81
CA TYR A 281 -18.44 -2.38 -29.45
C TYR A 281 -17.11 -2.78 -28.83
N SER A 282 -16.15 -3.15 -29.69
CA SER A 282 -14.81 -3.56 -29.28
C SER A 282 -14.02 -2.39 -28.69
N THR A 283 -13.25 -2.70 -27.66
CA THR A 283 -12.29 -1.79 -27.01
C THR A 283 -10.84 -2.07 -27.40
N ASP A 284 -10.60 -2.92 -28.40
CA ASP A 284 -9.26 -3.33 -28.85
C ASP A 284 -8.41 -2.18 -29.39
N ALA A 285 -9.04 -1.08 -29.81
CA ALA A 285 -8.33 0.15 -30.19
C ALA A 285 -7.53 0.75 -29.02
N ILE A 286 -7.95 0.51 -27.77
CA ILE A 286 -7.32 1.04 -26.57
C ILE A 286 -6.07 0.22 -26.25
N LYS A 287 -4.90 0.85 -26.34
CA LYS A 287 -3.62 0.22 -26.00
C LYS A 287 -3.51 -0.02 -24.50
N THR A 288 -3.01 -1.18 -24.14
CA THR A 288 -2.71 -1.58 -22.76
C THR A 288 -1.21 -1.74 -22.55
N SER A 289 -0.74 -1.44 -21.35
CA SER A 289 0.64 -1.67 -20.90
C SER A 289 0.70 -2.87 -19.96
N SER A 290 1.35 -3.95 -20.41
CA SER A 290 1.49 -5.19 -19.63
C SER A 290 2.62 -5.16 -18.60
N PHE A 291 3.47 -4.13 -18.60
CA PHE A 291 4.62 -4.03 -17.71
C PHE A 291 4.44 -2.91 -16.68
N GLY A 292 4.97 -3.15 -15.49
CA GLY A 292 4.90 -2.19 -14.40
C GLY A 292 5.93 -2.48 -13.32
N PHE A 293 5.92 -1.65 -12.28
CA PHE A 293 6.71 -1.87 -11.07
C PHE A 293 5.96 -1.34 -9.86
N ARG A 294 6.32 -1.87 -8.69
CA ARG A 294 5.76 -1.48 -7.40
C ARG A 294 6.89 -1.37 -6.38
N ALA A 295 6.94 -0.26 -5.66
CA ALA A 295 7.71 -0.12 -4.43
C ALA A 295 6.75 -0.02 -3.25
N GLY A 296 7.09 -0.64 -2.12
CA GLY A 296 6.22 -0.58 -0.95
C GLY A 296 6.94 -0.77 0.38
N ILE A 297 6.19 -0.41 1.41
CA ILE A 297 6.55 -0.51 2.83
C ILE A 297 5.40 -1.19 3.57
N ASP A 298 5.72 -2.18 4.40
CA ASP A 298 4.79 -2.80 5.34
C ASP A 298 5.42 -2.73 6.74
N GLY A 299 4.69 -2.21 7.71
CA GLY A 299 5.07 -2.20 9.12
C GLY A 299 4.00 -2.90 9.98
N LYS A 300 4.39 -3.79 10.87
CA LYS A 300 3.51 -4.42 11.85
C LYS A 300 4.24 -4.65 13.18
N PHE A 301 3.49 -4.99 14.23
CA PHE A 301 4.05 -5.24 15.56
C PHE A 301 3.90 -6.72 15.92
N ASN A 302 4.92 -7.30 16.54
CA ASN A 302 4.97 -8.69 16.94
C ASN A 302 4.19 -8.94 18.24
N ARG A 303 2.87 -8.77 18.21
CA ARG A 303 1.96 -9.01 19.35
C ARG A 303 0.82 -9.93 18.97
N THR A 304 0.14 -10.49 19.97
CA THR A 304 -1.09 -11.25 19.78
C THR A 304 -2.22 -10.39 19.23
N LEU A 305 -2.29 -9.12 19.66
CA LEU A 305 -3.23 -8.13 19.14
C LEU A 305 -2.48 -6.82 18.88
N SER A 306 -2.49 -6.35 17.64
CA SER A 306 -1.81 -5.13 17.24
C SER A 306 -2.53 -4.42 16.08
N TRP A 307 -1.83 -3.46 15.47
CA TRP A 307 -2.17 -2.87 14.19
C TRP A 307 -1.02 -3.06 13.20
N SER A 308 -1.27 -2.80 11.93
CA SER A 308 -0.24 -2.70 10.89
C SER A 308 -0.53 -1.50 9.98
N TYR A 309 0.48 -1.08 9.24
CA TYR A 309 0.36 -0.04 8.24
C TYR A 309 1.15 -0.45 7.00
N GLY A 310 0.74 0.05 5.84
CA GLY A 310 1.51 -0.14 4.63
C GLY A 310 1.23 0.93 3.59
N GLY A 311 2.19 1.08 2.69
CA GLY A 311 2.12 2.00 1.57
C GLY A 311 2.73 1.36 0.33
N GLU A 312 2.12 1.62 -0.82
CA GLU A 312 2.58 1.15 -2.12
C GLU A 312 2.54 2.30 -3.12
N LEU A 313 3.49 2.35 -4.05
CA LEU A 313 3.46 3.25 -5.19
C LEU A 313 4.14 2.60 -6.40
N GLY A 314 3.73 2.99 -7.59
CA GLY A 314 4.40 2.56 -8.80
C GLY A 314 3.53 2.67 -10.05
N LEU A 315 3.84 1.84 -11.03
CA LEU A 315 3.10 1.70 -12.28
C LEU A 315 2.49 0.30 -12.29
N ARG A 316 1.16 0.21 -12.24
CA ARG A 316 0.42 -1.06 -12.34
C ARG A 316 0.07 -1.32 -13.81
N PRO A 317 0.34 -2.53 -14.34
CA PRO A 317 -0.08 -2.89 -15.69
C PRO A 317 -1.57 -2.61 -15.91
N SER A 318 -1.89 -1.77 -16.88
CA SER A 318 -3.20 -1.12 -17.05
C SER A 318 -3.31 -0.52 -18.46
N ILE A 319 -4.33 0.30 -18.71
CA ILE A 319 -4.43 1.14 -19.91
C ILE A 319 -3.16 2.00 -20.05
N SER A 320 -2.59 2.03 -21.26
CA SER A 320 -1.36 2.77 -21.54
C SER A 320 -1.54 4.26 -21.22
N GLY A 321 -0.60 4.82 -20.43
CA GLY A 321 -0.66 6.20 -19.96
C GLY A 321 -1.49 6.42 -18.69
N GLN A 322 -2.11 5.36 -18.14
CA GLN A 322 -2.86 5.39 -16.88
C GLN A 322 -2.40 4.27 -15.93
N GLU A 323 -1.09 4.05 -15.85
CA GLU A 323 -0.51 3.00 -15.01
C GLU A 323 -0.24 3.45 -13.57
N PHE A 324 -0.03 4.76 -13.35
CA PHE A 324 0.41 5.26 -12.05
C PHE A 324 -0.60 4.97 -10.94
N TYR A 325 -0.12 4.44 -9.82
CA TYR A 325 -0.92 4.31 -8.62
C TYR A 325 -0.10 4.57 -7.34
N ALA A 326 -0.80 5.00 -6.29
CA ALA A 326 -0.31 5.08 -4.93
C ALA A 326 -1.40 4.60 -3.97
N MET A 327 -1.02 3.83 -2.95
CA MET A 327 -1.96 3.23 -2.01
C MET A 327 -1.42 3.32 -0.59
N PHE A 328 -2.32 3.54 0.36
CA PHE A 328 -2.04 3.46 1.78
C PHE A 328 -3.11 2.60 2.47
N LYS A 329 -2.69 1.83 3.48
CA LYS A 329 -3.55 0.94 4.26
C LYS A 329 -3.20 0.98 5.74
N ILE A 330 -4.22 0.83 6.57
CA ILE A 330 -4.09 0.56 8.01
C ILE A 330 -4.87 -0.73 8.29
N SER A 331 -4.24 -1.67 9.00
CA SER A 331 -4.91 -2.86 9.49
C SER A 331 -5.10 -2.80 10.99
N PHE A 332 -6.33 -3.01 11.43
CA PHE A 332 -6.70 -3.17 12.83
C PHE A 332 -8.06 -3.89 12.92
N PRO A 333 -8.20 -4.93 13.74
CA PRO A 333 -7.14 -5.59 14.51
C PRO A 333 -6.21 -6.46 13.63
N VAL A 334 -4.97 -6.64 14.08
CA VAL A 334 -4.04 -7.66 13.57
C VAL A 334 -3.81 -8.69 14.67
N PHE A 335 -4.15 -9.94 14.40
CA PHE A 335 -3.98 -11.05 15.32
C PHE A 335 -2.71 -11.83 14.98
N GLY A 336 -1.77 -11.91 15.92
CA GLY A 336 -0.54 -12.69 15.80
C GLY A 336 -0.59 -13.97 16.63
N THR A 337 -0.07 -15.08 16.11
CA THR A 337 0.08 -16.33 16.87
C THR A 337 1.38 -17.06 16.54
N GLY A 338 2.04 -17.62 17.55
CA GLY A 338 3.26 -18.43 17.42
C GLY A 338 3.04 -19.82 16.81
N LEU A 339 1.77 -20.26 16.66
CA LEU A 339 1.35 -21.58 16.15
C LEU A 339 1.97 -22.80 16.86
N ASP A 340 2.73 -22.61 17.93
CA ASP A 340 3.18 -23.71 18.79
C ASP A 340 2.05 -24.06 19.73
N TYR A 341 1.14 -24.89 19.24
CA TYR A 341 0.27 -25.69 20.08
C TYR A 341 1.09 -26.83 20.69
N LYS A 342 2.07 -26.50 21.55
CA LYS A 342 2.30 -27.38 22.69
C LYS A 342 1.02 -27.27 23.51
N VAL A 343 0.10 -28.16 23.16
CA VAL A 343 -1.07 -28.51 23.94
C VAL A 343 -0.61 -28.51 25.40
N GLU A 344 -1.27 -27.74 26.23
CA GLU A 344 -1.41 -28.06 27.65
C GLU A 344 -2.14 -29.42 27.73
N SER A 345 -1.45 -30.47 27.30
CA SER A 345 -1.80 -31.85 27.54
C SER A 345 -0.99 -32.24 28.77
N PHE A 346 -1.68 -32.16 29.90
CA PHE A 346 -1.38 -32.75 31.21
C PHE A 346 -0.33 -32.04 32.08
N GLY A 347 -0.81 -31.45 33.18
CA GLY A 347 0.07 -30.93 34.23
C GLY A 347 -0.54 -30.46 35.55
N LYS A 348 -1.75 -30.89 35.94
CA LYS A 348 -2.45 -30.64 37.23
C LYS A 348 -2.92 -29.21 37.54
#